data_AF-A0A938MZY7-F1
#
_entry.id   AF-A0A938MZY7-F1
#
_cell.length_a   1.000
_cell.length_b   1.000
_cell.length_c   1.000
_cell.angle_alpha   90.00
_cell.angle_beta   90.00
_cell.angle_gamma   90.00
#
_symmetry.space_group_name_H-M   'P 1'
#
loop_
_entity.id
_entity.type
_entity.pdbx_description
1 polymer ?
#
loop_
_entity_poly.entity_id
_entity_poly.type
_entity_poly.pdbx_seq_one_letter_code
_entity_poly.pdbx_strand_id
1 'polypeptide(L)' 'MKRDRSPSLASALHAFLTDYLPRQRAMSVDTLHSYRDSLKLFLQFAAGKRADPSQLTLEQLTPELVTA' A
#
# COMPACT_ATOMS: atom_id res chain seq x y z
N MET A 1 8.67 -25.41 13.12
CA MET A 1 9.20 -24.08 12.75
C MET A 1 8.03 -23.23 12.28
N LYS A 2 7.59 -22.24 13.08
CA LYS A 2 6.58 -21.27 12.62
C LYS A 2 7.27 -20.38 11.58
N ARG A 3 6.80 -20.39 10.34
CA ARG A 3 7.17 -19.33 9.39
C ARG A 3 6.48 -18.07 9.90
N ASP A 4 7.26 -17.12 10.39
CA ASP A 4 6.78 -15.76 10.56
C ASP A 4 6.46 -15.24 9.16
N ARG A 5 5.20 -15.37 8.77
CA ARG A 5 4.72 -14.95 7.47
C ARG A 5 4.59 -13.44 7.54
N SER A 6 5.63 -12.74 7.14
CA SER A 6 5.54 -11.29 6.92
C SER A 6 4.31 -10.99 6.07
N PRO A 7 3.48 -10.00 6.47
CA PRO A 7 2.31 -9.64 5.68
C PRO A 7 2.76 -9.21 4.28
N SER A 8 2.07 -9.71 3.26
CA SER A 8 2.21 -9.18 1.90
C SER A 8 1.89 -7.68 1.88
N LEU A 9 2.46 -6.96 0.92
CA LEU A 9 2.15 -5.53 0.71
C LEU A 9 0.64 -5.28 0.63
N ALA A 10 -0.07 -6.11 -0.14
CA ALA A 10 -1.53 -6.02 -0.27
C ALA A 10 -2.25 -6.16 1.08
N SER A 11 -1.88 -7.16 1.89
CA SER A 11 -2.48 -7.34 3.22
C SER A 11 -2.16 -6.20 4.19
N ALA A 12 -0.95 -5.64 4.12
CA ALA A 12 -0.56 -4.52 4.97
C ALA A 12 -1.33 -3.24 4.61
N LEU A 13 -1.45 -2.92 3.31
CA LEU A 13 -2.21 -1.78 2.82
C LEU A 13 -3.71 -1.90 3.14
N HIS A 14 -4.26 -3.11 3.03
CA HIS A 14 -5.65 -3.37 3.41
C HIS A 14 -5.87 -3.08 4.89
N ALA A 15 -5.04 -3.63 5.78
CA ALA A 15 -5.15 -3.38 7.22
C ALA A 15 -4.95 -1.89 7.57
N PHE A 16 -4.01 -1.22 6.90
CA PHE A 16 -3.77 0.21 7.08
C PHE A 16 -5.02 1.05 6.76
N LEU A 17 -5.66 0.80 5.61
CA LEU A 17 -6.82 1.56 5.15
C LEU A 17 -8.13 1.17 5.85
N THR A 18 -8.29 -0.07 6.31
CA THR A 18 -9.58 -0.58 6.83
C THR A 18 -9.65 -0.69 8.35
N ASP A 19 -8.51 -0.79 9.03
CA ASP A 19 -8.43 -0.90 10.49
C ASP A 19 -7.69 0.28 11.11
N TYR A 20 -6.42 0.49 10.73
CA TYR A 20 -5.57 1.49 11.37
C TYR A 20 -6.10 2.92 11.22
N LEU A 21 -6.26 3.42 9.98
CA LEU A 21 -6.74 4.79 9.75
C LEU A 21 -8.13 5.07 10.35
N PRO A 22 -9.16 4.24 10.11
CA PRO A 22 -10.51 4.55 10.59
C PRO A 22 -10.69 4.24 12.07
N ARG A 23 -10.15 3.14 12.60
CA ARG A 23 -10.46 2.67 13.96
C ARG A 23 -9.45 3.11 15.01
N GLN A 24 -8.16 3.12 14.65
CA GLN A 24 -7.09 3.46 15.59
C GLN A 24 -6.73 4.94 15.55
N ARG A 25 -6.88 5.58 14.38
CA ARG A 25 -6.57 7.00 14.18
C ARG A 25 -7.81 7.89 14.05
N ALA A 26 -9.01 7.32 13.98
CA ALA A 26 -10.27 8.06 13.81
C ALA A 26 -10.24 9.08 12.66
N MET A 27 -9.59 8.71 11.55
CA MET A 27 -9.46 9.59 10.38
C MET A 27 -10.80 9.74 9.66
N SER A 28 -11.03 10.90 9.05
CA SER A 28 -12.25 11.17 8.28
C SER A 28 -12.27 10.35 6.99
N VAL A 29 -13.48 10.13 6.47
CA VAL A 29 -13.71 9.43 5.19
C VAL A 29 -12.94 10.11 4.03
N ASP A 30 -12.87 11.44 4.03
CA ASP A 30 -12.13 12.19 3.00
C ASP A 30 -10.62 11.95 3.10
N THR A 31 -10.07 11.84 4.32
CA THR A 31 -8.68 11.45 4.52
C THR A 31 -8.44 10.02 4.01
N LEU A 32 -9.33 9.07 4.35
CA LEU A 32 -9.24 7.70 3.85
C LEU A 32 -9.22 7.63 2.32
N HIS A 33 -10.11 8.38 1.65
CA HIS A 33 -10.14 8.46 0.19
C HIS A 33 -8.86 9.06 -0.39
N SER A 34 -8.36 10.16 0.18
CA SER A 34 -7.12 10.79 -0.25
C SER A 34 -5.92 9.83 -0.17
N TYR A 35 -5.79 9.08 0.93
CA TYR A 35 -4.74 8.07 1.09
C TYR A 35 -4.90 6.90 0.09
N ARG A 36 -6.11 6.34 -0.04
CA ARG A 36 -6.38 5.24 -0.97
C ARG A 36 -6.02 5.63 -2.41
N ASP A 37 -6.44 6.80 -2.83
CA ASP A 37 -6.29 7.24 -4.22
C ASP A 37 -4.83 7.57 -4.53
N SER A 38 -4.12 8.21 -3.59
CA SER A 38 -2.67 8.47 -3.71
C SER A 38 -1.85 7.18 -3.78
N LEU A 39 -2.14 6.20 -2.90
CA LEU A 39 -1.46 4.90 -2.91
C LEU A 39 -1.75 4.11 -4.18
N LYS A 40 -2.99 4.15 -4.69
CA LYS A 40 -3.35 3.52 -5.95
C LYS A 40 -2.53 4.07 -7.12
N LEU A 41 -2.42 5.39 -7.23
CA LEU A 41 -1.62 6.05 -8.27
C LEU A 41 -0.14 5.65 -8.16
N PHE A 42 0.40 5.67 -6.94
CA PHE A 42 1.79 5.26 -6.71
C PHE A 42 2.05 3.80 -7.09
N LEU A 43 1.16 2.86 -6.73
CA LEU A 43 1.31 1.45 -7.08
C LEU A 43 1.20 1.22 -8.59
N GLN A 44 0.34 1.96 -9.29
CA GLN A 44 0.26 1.92 -10.75
C GLN A 44 1.53 2.45 -11.41
N PHE A 45 2.11 3.53 -10.87
CA PHE A 45 3.40 4.04 -11.31
C PHE A 45 4.52 3.01 -11.06
N ALA A 46 4.57 2.44 -9.85
CA ALA A 46 5.55 1.43 -9.44
C ALA A 46 5.53 0.16 -10.31
N ALA A 47 4.33 -0.31 -10.66
CA ALA A 47 4.16 -1.47 -11.54
C ALA A 47 4.59 -1.17 -12.99
N GLY A 48 4.55 0.10 -13.40
CA GLY A 48 4.78 0.51 -14.79
C GLY A 48 3.68 0.04 -15.74
N LYS A 49 3.87 0.28 -17.04
CA LYS A 49 2.81 0.16 -18.06
C LYS A 49 2.31 -1.27 -18.35
N ARG A 50 3.02 -2.30 -17.88
CA ARG A 50 2.75 -3.70 -18.29
C ARG A 50 2.67 -4.70 -17.12
N ALA A 51 2.88 -4.28 -15.87
CA ALA A 51 2.80 -5.18 -14.72
C ALA A 51 1.50 -4.98 -13.94
N ASP A 52 1.07 -6.05 -13.27
CA ASP A 52 -0.05 -6.00 -12.32
C ASP A 52 0.42 -5.40 -10.98
N PRO A 53 -0.14 -4.25 -10.54
CA PRO A 53 0.20 -3.64 -9.25
C PRO A 53 -0.06 -4.55 -8.04
N SER A 54 -0.93 -5.55 -8.17
CA SER A 54 -1.22 -6.49 -7.08
C SER A 54 -0.04 -7.42 -6.74
N GLN A 55 0.91 -7.57 -7.67
CA GLN A 55 2.09 -8.42 -7.53
C GLN A 55 3.28 -7.68 -6.93
N LEU A 56 3.15 -6.38 -6.62
CA LEU A 56 4.22 -5.61 -6.00
C LEU A 56 4.51 -6.15 -4.59
N THR A 57 5.81 -6.28 -4.32
CA THR A 57 6.38 -6.61 -3.02
C THR A 57 6.91 -5.35 -2.36
N LEU A 58 7.13 -5.39 -1.04
CA LEU A 58 7.62 -4.22 -0.31
C LEU A 58 9.04 -3.83 -0.75
N GLU A 59 9.85 -4.82 -1.11
CA GLU A 59 11.24 -4.69 -1.56
C GLU A 59 11.36 -3.95 -2.89
N GLN A 60 10.29 -3.91 -3.69
CA GLN A 60 10.25 -3.17 -4.96
C GLN A 60 9.94 -1.68 -4.76
N LEU A 61 9.48 -1.27 -3.58
CA LEU A 61 9.17 0.13 -3.27
C LEU A 61 10.41 0.81 -2.69
N THR A 62 11.35 1.20 -3.55
CA THR A 62 12.61 1.82 -3.13
C THR A 62 12.51 3.35 -3.10
N PRO A 63 13.39 4.04 -2.35
CA PRO A 63 13.45 5.50 -2.36
C PRO A 63 13.66 6.08 -3.77
N GLU A 64 14.50 5.42 -4.58
CA GLU A 64 14.80 5.85 -5.95
C GLU A 64 13.54 5.85 -6.81
N LEU A 65 12.64 4.88 -6.60
CA LEU A 65 11.35 4.84 -7.28
C LEU A 65 10.49 6.05 -6.92
N VAL A 66 10.53 6.52 -5.67
CA VAL A 66 9.73 7.67 -5.21
C VAL A 66 10.30 8.99 -5.72
N THR A 67 11.61 9.08 -5.94
CA THR A 67 12.31 10.30 -6.40
C THR A 67 12.58 10.35 -7.90
N ALA A 68 12.08 9.38 -8.67
CA ALA A 68 12.25 9.27 -10.12
C ALA A 68 11.35 10.23 -10.94
#